data_AF-A0A1W9PWC0-F1
#
_entry.id   AF-A0A1W9PWC0-F1
#
_cell.length_a   1.000
_cell.length_b   1.000
_cell.length_c   1.000
_cell.angle_alpha   90.00
_cell.angle_beta   90.00
_cell.angle_gamma   90.00
#
_symmetry.space_group_name_H-M   'P 1'
#
loop_
_entity.id
_entity.type
_entity.pdbx_description
1 polymer ?
#
loop_
_entity_poly.entity_id
_entity_poly.type
_entity_poly.pdbx_seq_one_letter_code
_entity_poly.pdbx_strand_id
1 'polypeptide(L)'
;MKKEKVALIAPLFSLLALITAIVVLFLKGIQAVGLYTPANPEALTLALQISGAVFILGLAIYAIILPEKTRQILTGKNVRYGSNLLIISLAFLGILGSLNYLAYKNPQKWDLTAEKSHTLAPESIEILDAL
;
A
#
# COMPACT_ATOMS: atom_id res chain seq x y z
N MET A 1 33.45 19.96 2.16
CA MET A 1 32.70 19.59 3.38
C MET A 1 31.23 20.01 3.41
N LYS A 2 30.82 21.23 3.00
CA LYS A 2 29.39 21.66 3.06
C LYS A 2 28.47 20.95 2.03
N LYS A 3 28.96 20.73 0.80
CA LYS A 3 28.17 20.11 -0.29
C LYS A 3 27.78 18.65 -0.03
N GLU A 4 28.66 17.86 0.57
CA GLU A 4 28.39 16.45 0.90
C GLU A 4 27.33 16.27 1.99
N LYS A 5 27.32 17.13 3.02
CA LYS A 5 26.30 17.07 4.08
C LYS A 5 24.90 17.39 3.53
N VAL A 6 24.79 18.41 2.67
CA VAL A 6 23.51 18.77 2.02
C VAL A 6 23.05 17.67 1.06
N ALA A 7 23.99 17.03 0.36
CA ALA A 7 23.71 15.90 -0.52
C ALA A 7 23.23 14.63 0.22
N LEU A 8 23.57 14.47 1.50
CA LEU A 8 23.10 13.38 2.35
C LEU A 8 21.71 13.67 2.96
N ILE A 9 21.41 14.94 3.22
CA ILE A 9 20.15 15.37 3.83
C ILE A 9 19.00 15.34 2.82
N ALA A 10 19.22 15.80 1.58
CA ALA A 10 18.21 15.82 0.52
C ALA A 10 17.53 14.45 0.24
N PRO A 11 18.27 13.33 0.07
CA PRO A 11 17.67 12.03 -0.16
C PRO A 11 16.95 11.49 1.08
N LEU A 12 17.40 11.84 2.29
CA LEU A 12 16.72 11.42 3.53
C LEU A 12 15.32 12.05 3.65
N PHE A 13 15.21 13.35 3.37
CA PHE A 13 13.92 14.05 3.34
C PHE A 13 13.01 13.52 2.23
N SER A 14 13.57 13.24 1.06
CA SER A 14 12.85 12.60 -0.03
C SER A 14 12.34 11.21 0.38
N LEU A 15 13.17 10.37 1.01
CA LEU A 15 12.78 9.04 1.49
C LEU A 15 11.64 9.12 2.52
N LEU A 16 11.71 10.07 3.44
CA LEU A 16 10.63 10.32 4.40
C LEU A 16 9.33 10.74 3.69
N ALA A 17 9.43 11.63 2.69
CA ALA A 17 8.29 12.05 1.88
C ALA A 17 7.70 10.91 1.03
N LEU A 18 8.53 9.97 0.58
CA LEU A 18 8.08 8.77 -0.11
C LEU A 18 7.29 7.85 0.82
N ILE A 19 7.81 7.62 2.03
CA ILE A 19 7.13 6.79 3.03
C ILE A 19 5.77 7.40 3.37
N THR A 20 5.69 8.71 3.59
CA THR A 20 4.41 9.37 3.87
C THR A 20 3.47 9.29 2.67
N ALA A 21 3.95 9.48 1.43
CA ALA A 21 3.15 9.32 0.23
C ALA A 21 2.59 7.89 0.09
N ILE A 22 3.39 6.87 0.36
CA ILE A 22 2.96 5.46 0.31
C ILE A 22 1.87 5.18 1.34
N VAL A 23 2.04 5.66 2.58
CA VAL A 23 1.03 5.50 3.64
C VAL A 23 -0.27 6.18 3.25
N VAL A 24 -0.22 7.42 2.75
CA VAL A 24 -1.42 8.16 2.32
C VAL A 24 -2.08 7.50 1.10
N LEU A 25 -1.29 6.99 0.15
CA LEU A 25 -1.79 6.25 -1.01
C LEU A 25 -2.52 4.97 -0.57
N PHE A 26 -1.96 4.25 0.40
CA PHE A 26 -2.58 3.05 0.96
C PHE A 26 -3.92 3.40 1.64
N LEU A 27 -3.98 4.45 2.45
CA LEU A 27 -5.22 4.93 3.06
C LEU A 27 -6.28 5.32 2.02
N LYS A 28 -5.86 5.96 0.91
CA LYS A 28 -6.76 6.22 -0.23
C LYS A 28 -7.24 4.95 -0.93
N GLY A 29 -6.39 3.93 -1.05
CA GLY A 29 -6.79 2.62 -1.57
C GLY A 29 -7.88 1.99 -0.72
N ILE A 30 -7.73 2.01 0.61
CA ILE A 30 -8.76 1.53 1.55
C ILE A 30 -10.06 2.32 1.39
N GLN A 31 -9.96 3.65 1.21
CA GLN A 31 -11.13 4.50 0.95
C GLN A 31 -11.86 4.12 -0.35
N ALA A 32 -11.13 3.86 -1.44
CA ALA A 32 -11.72 3.50 -2.72
C ALA A 32 -12.52 2.18 -2.67
N VAL A 33 -12.14 1.28 -1.74
CA VAL A 33 -12.82 -0.01 -1.51
C VAL A 33 -14.00 0.13 -0.53
N GLY A 34 -14.22 1.32 0.04
CA GLY A 34 -15.34 1.62 0.95
C GLY A 34 -15.15 1.05 2.37
N LEU A 35 -13.93 0.63 2.73
CA LEU A 35 -13.60 0.08 4.04
C LEU A 35 -13.35 1.18 5.10
N TYR A 36 -13.06 2.41 4.66
CA TYR A 36 -12.79 3.54 5.53
C TYR A 36 -13.19 4.85 4.85
N THR A 37 -14.09 5.61 5.48
CA THR A 37 -14.43 6.97 5.05
C THR A 37 -13.83 7.95 6.05
N PRO A 38 -12.75 8.67 5.71
CA PRO A 38 -12.19 9.69 6.59
C PRO A 38 -13.18 10.84 6.77
N ALA A 39 -13.15 11.46 7.95
CA ALA A 39 -13.96 12.65 8.26
C ALA A 39 -13.71 13.82 7.28
N ASN A 40 -12.53 13.85 6.64
CA ASN A 40 -12.22 14.84 5.61
C ASN A 40 -11.44 14.21 4.43
N PRO A 41 -12.10 13.82 3.34
CA PRO A 41 -11.47 13.12 2.21
C PRO A 41 -10.52 14.01 1.39
N GLU A 42 -10.73 15.33 1.41
CA GLU A 42 -9.89 16.29 0.69
C GLU A 42 -8.50 16.40 1.31
N ALA A 43 -8.40 16.33 2.64
CA ALA A 43 -7.13 16.36 3.36
C ALA A 43 -6.20 15.22 2.94
N LEU A 44 -6.74 14.03 2.67
CA LEU A 44 -5.99 12.86 2.22
C LEU A 44 -5.44 13.06 0.80
N THR A 45 -6.21 13.73 -0.06
CA THR A 45 -5.79 14.10 -1.42
C THR A 45 -4.67 15.13 -1.38
N LEU A 46 -4.82 16.17 -0.56
CA LEU A 46 -3.87 17.25 -0.43
C LEU A 46 -2.55 16.75 0.20
N ALA A 47 -2.61 15.90 1.22
CA ALA A 47 -1.43 15.27 1.82
C ALA A 47 -0.66 14.41 0.81
N LEU A 48 -1.35 13.67 -0.07
CA LEU A 48 -0.73 12.88 -1.12
C LEU A 48 -0.03 13.78 -2.15
N GLN A 49 -0.66 14.88 -2.54
CA GLN A 49 -0.07 15.85 -3.47
C GLN A 49 1.16 16.53 -2.88
N ILE A 50 1.11 16.98 -1.62
CA ILE A 50 2.23 17.64 -0.96
C ILE A 50 3.40 16.67 -0.78
N SER A 51 3.14 15.47 -0.26
CA SER A 51 4.20 14.46 -0.08
C SER A 51 4.84 14.06 -1.41
N GLY A 52 4.04 13.87 -2.47
CA GLY A 52 4.53 13.63 -3.82
C GLY A 52 5.37 14.79 -4.37
N ALA A 53 4.93 16.03 -4.19
CA ALA A 53 5.67 17.21 -4.61
C ALA A 53 7.03 17.33 -3.88
N VAL A 54 7.04 17.14 -2.55
CA VAL A 54 8.26 17.17 -1.74
C VAL A 54 9.22 16.04 -2.13
N PHE A 55 8.69 14.85 -2.42
CA PHE A 55 9.49 13.72 -2.90
C PHE A 55 10.21 14.03 -4.21
N ILE A 56 9.46 14.52 -5.21
CA ILE A 56 9.99 14.88 -6.53
C ILE A 56 11.02 16.01 -6.41
N LEU A 57 10.72 17.05 -5.64
CA LEU A 57 11.64 18.16 -5.42
C LEU A 57 12.92 17.72 -4.71
N GLY A 58 12.81 16.87 -3.69
CA GLY A 58 13.96 16.31 -2.98
C GLY A 58 14.87 15.47 -3.89
N LEU A 59 14.29 14.65 -4.77
CA LEU A 59 15.04 13.91 -5.78
C LEU A 59 15.68 14.82 -6.83
N ALA A 60 14.95 15.83 -7.32
CA ALA A 60 15.47 16.78 -8.29
C ALA A 60 16.68 17.55 -7.74
N ILE A 61 16.59 18.02 -6.49
CA ILE A 61 17.70 18.68 -5.79
C ILE A 61 18.88 17.72 -5.65
N TYR A 62 18.66 16.47 -5.24
CA TYR A 62 19.73 15.48 -5.14
C TYR A 62 20.44 15.23 -6.48
N ALA A 63 19.66 15.08 -7.56
CA ALA A 63 20.18 14.85 -8.90
C ALA A 63 21.02 16.02 -9.43
N ILE A 64 20.62 17.27 -9.12
CA ILE A 64 21.37 18.47 -9.51
C ILE A 64 22.68 18.61 -8.72
N ILE A 65 22.68 18.27 -7.42
CA ILE A 65 23.88 18.40 -6.58
C ILE A 65 24.89 17.28 -6.89
N LEU A 66 24.44 16.03 -7.10
CA LEU A 66 25.29 14.86 -7.37
C LEU A 66 24.86 14.10 -8.66
N PRO A 67 25.14 14.64 -9.85
CA PRO A 67 24.73 14.03 -11.11
C PRO A 67 25.42 12.68 -11.37
N GLU A 68 26.72 12.57 -11.06
CA GLU A 68 27.50 11.35 -11.33
C GLU A 68 27.04 10.15 -10.49
N LYS A 69 26.76 10.35 -9.20
CA LYS A 69 26.24 9.28 -8.34
C LYS A 69 24.82 8.87 -8.74
N THR A 70 23.98 9.84 -9.08
CA THR A 70 22.61 9.58 -9.55
C THR A 70 22.62 8.72 -10.81
N ARG A 71 23.51 9.04 -11.76
CA ARG A 71 23.69 8.26 -12.99
C ARG A 71 24.20 6.84 -12.71
N GLN A 72 25.17 6.66 -11.81
CA GLN A 72 25.67 5.33 -11.41
C GLN A 72 24.59 4.47 -10.73
N ILE A 73 23.74 5.07 -9.89
CA ILE A 73 22.64 4.36 -9.23
C ILE A 73 21.61 3.92 -10.27
N LEU A 74 21.21 4.82 -11.18
CA LEU A 74 20.21 4.53 -12.23
C LEU A 74 20.69 3.52 -13.28
N THR A 75 21.98 3.54 -13.65
CA THR A 75 22.56 2.60 -14.62
C THR A 75 23.08 1.32 -13.98
N GLY A 76 23.05 1.23 -12.65
CA GLY A 76 23.51 0.06 -11.91
C GLY A 76 22.69 -1.20 -12.22
N LYS A 77 23.37 -2.34 -12.32
CA LYS A 77 22.79 -3.68 -12.52
C LYS A 77 21.64 -4.01 -11.55
N ASN A 78 21.66 -3.44 -10.35
CA ASN A 78 20.68 -3.68 -9.29
C ASN A 78 19.30 -3.04 -9.58
N VAL A 79 19.24 -1.96 -10.36
CA VAL A 79 17.96 -1.31 -10.71
C VAL A 79 17.11 -2.20 -11.62
N ARG A 80 17.74 -2.97 -12.52
CA ARG A 80 17.03 -3.91 -13.40
C ARG A 80 16.25 -4.99 -12.65
N TYR A 81 16.74 -5.43 -11.49
CA TYR A 81 16.06 -6.44 -10.67
C TYR A 81 15.08 -5.84 -9.65
N GLY A 82 15.30 -4.58 -9.22
CA GLY A 82 14.43 -3.90 -8.27
C GLY A 82 13.03 -3.59 -8.81
N SER A 83 12.89 -3.29 -10.10
CA SER A 83 11.60 -2.98 -10.72
C SER A 83 10.63 -4.17 -10.66
N ASN A 84 11.13 -5.39 -10.88
CA ASN A 84 10.31 -6.60 -10.86
C ASN A 84 9.82 -6.90 -9.44
N LEU A 85 10.66 -6.69 -8.43
CA LEU A 85 10.27 -6.87 -7.03
C LEU A 85 9.12 -5.94 -6.65
N LEU A 86 9.17 -4.66 -7.07
CA LEU A 86 8.09 -3.71 -6.81
C LEU A 86 6.77 -4.13 -7.45
N ILE A 87 6.80 -4.62 -8.70
CA ILE A 87 5.61 -5.09 -9.41
C ILE A 87 5.02 -6.31 -8.68
N ILE A 88 5.85 -7.28 -8.32
CA ILE A 88 5.42 -8.50 -7.61
C ILE A 88 4.87 -8.15 -6.23
N SER A 89 5.55 -7.29 -5.47
CA SER A 89 5.07 -6.86 -4.15
C SER A 89 3.75 -6.11 -4.24
N LEU A 90 3.57 -5.23 -5.23
CA LEU A 90 2.31 -4.52 -5.43
C LEU A 90 1.18 -5.48 -5.82
N ALA A 91 1.45 -6.42 -6.72
CA ALA A 91 0.49 -7.47 -7.09
C ALA A 91 0.11 -8.35 -5.90
N PHE A 92 1.09 -8.77 -5.09
CA PHE A 92 0.87 -9.57 -3.89
C PHE A 92 0.02 -8.83 -2.85
N LEU A 93 0.33 -7.56 -2.56
CA LEU A 93 -0.46 -6.73 -1.66
C LEU A 93 -1.87 -6.48 -2.21
N GLY A 94 -2.00 -6.29 -3.53
CA GLY A 94 -3.30 -6.18 -4.21
C GLY A 94 -4.15 -7.43 -4.01
N ILE A 95 -3.58 -8.63 -4.24
CA ILE A 95 -4.26 -9.91 -4.02
C ILE A 95 -4.67 -10.07 -2.56
N LEU A 96 -3.75 -9.83 -1.62
CA LEU A 96 -4.05 -9.92 -0.18
C LEU A 96 -5.18 -8.96 0.22
N GLY A 97 -5.15 -7.71 -0.27
CA GLY A 97 -6.20 -6.73 -0.01
C GLY A 97 -7.56 -7.17 -0.57
N SER A 98 -7.59 -7.67 -1.81
CA SER A 98 -8.83 -8.18 -2.43
C SER A 98 -9.39 -9.40 -1.71
N LEU A 99 -8.54 -10.36 -1.32
CA LEU A 99 -8.95 -11.54 -0.56
C LEU A 99 -9.47 -11.16 0.82
N ASN A 100 -8.79 -10.25 1.51
CA ASN A 100 -9.21 -9.74 2.81
C ASN A 100 -10.58 -9.06 2.71
N TYR A 101 -10.80 -8.23 1.68
CA TYR A 101 -12.09 -7.61 1.43
C TYR A 101 -13.19 -8.64 1.18
N LEU A 102 -12.92 -9.66 0.36
CA LEU A 102 -13.89 -10.70 0.07
C LEU A 102 -14.25 -11.51 1.32
N ALA A 103 -13.27 -11.83 2.16
CA ALA A 103 -13.46 -12.52 3.43
C ALA A 103 -14.26 -11.66 4.43
N TYR A 104 -13.98 -10.35 4.50
CA TYR A 104 -14.73 -9.41 5.34
C TYR A 104 -16.20 -9.31 4.93
N LYS A 105 -16.46 -9.26 3.61
CA LYS A 105 -17.83 -9.17 3.08
C LYS A 105 -18.60 -10.49 3.16
N ASN A 106 -17.90 -11.62 3.14
CA ASN A 106 -18.49 -12.96 3.19
C ASN A 106 -17.98 -13.71 4.42
N PRO A 107 -18.45 -13.35 5.63
CA PRO A 107 -18.03 -14.02 6.85
C PRO A 107 -18.52 -15.47 6.82
N GLN A 108 -17.60 -16.40 6.59
CA GLN A 108 -17.87 -17.83 6.67
C GLN A 108 -17.81 -18.28 8.14
N LYS A 109 -18.89 -18.86 8.64
CA LYS A 109 -18.96 -19.44 9.99
C LYS A 109 -18.66 -20.93 9.89
N TRP A 110 -17.47 -21.31 10.30
CA TRP A 110 -17.09 -22.71 10.41
C TRP A 110 -17.36 -23.20 11.82
N ASP A 111 -18.22 -24.20 11.95
CA ASP A 111 -18.43 -24.90 13.21
C ASP A 111 -17.40 -26.04 13.32
N LEU A 112 -16.45 -25.87 14.24
CA LEU A 112 -15.37 -26.82 14.51
C LEU A 112 -15.69 -27.74 15.70
N THR A 113 -16.91 -27.69 16.24
CA THR A 113 -17.33 -28.61 17.31
C THR A 113 -17.55 -30.01 16.77
N ALA A 114 -17.21 -31.03 17.57
CA ALA A 114 -17.33 -32.44 17.17
C ALA A 114 -18.77 -32.80 16.74
N GLU A 115 -19.76 -32.20 17.40
CA GLU A 115 -21.19 -32.44 17.16
C GLU A 115 -21.85 -31.39 16.24
N LYS A 116 -21.09 -30.43 15.69
CA LYS A 116 -21.62 -29.29 14.91
C LYS A 116 -22.80 -28.59 15.60
N SER A 117 -22.69 -28.33 16.90
CA SER A 117 -23.79 -27.85 17.74
C SER A 117 -24.29 -26.44 17.40
N HIS A 118 -23.59 -25.72 16.52
CA HIS A 118 -23.94 -24.37 16.03
C HIS A 118 -24.25 -24.35 14.52
N THR A 119 -24.35 -25.52 13.89
CA THR A 119 -24.80 -25.69 12.51
C THR A 119 -26.28 -26.07 12.52
N LEU A 120 -27.03 -25.67 11.48
CA LEU A 120 -28.43 -26.07 11.33
C LEU A 120 -28.55 -27.59 11.21
N ALA A 121 -29.58 -28.15 11.84
CA ALA A 121 -29.92 -29.56 11.69
C ALA A 121 -30.34 -29.85 10.23
N PRO A 122 -30.06 -31.05 9.69
CA PRO A 122 -30.40 -31.41 8.31
C PRO A 122 -31.86 -31.14 7.96
N GLU A 123 -32.77 -31.43 8.88
CA GLU A 123 -34.22 -31.23 8.72
C GLU A 123 -34.58 -29.74 8.59
N SER A 124 -33.84 -28.85 9.25
CA SER A 124 -34.06 -27.40 9.12
C SER A 124 -33.57 -26.87 7.78
N ILE A 125 -32.50 -27.45 7.22
CA ILE A 125 -32.01 -27.09 5.89
C ILE A 125 -33.01 -27.52 4.82
N GLU A 126 -33.55 -28.74 4.92
CA GLU A 126 -34.55 -29.26 3.97
C GLU A 126 -35.82 -28.40 3.92
N ILE A 127 -36.28 -27.90 5.07
CA ILE A 127 -37.42 -26.98 5.14
C ILE A 127 -37.09 -25.62 4.53
N LEU A 128 -35.87 -25.10 4.75
CA LEU A 128 -35.44 -23.83 4.17
C LEU A 128 -35.29 -23.90 2.64
N ASP A 129 -34.79 -25.00 2.10
CA ASP A 129 -34.61 -25.20 0.66
C ASP A 129 -35.94 -25.38 -0.08
N ALA A 130 -37.01 -25.75 0.64
CA ALA A 130 -38.35 -25.93 0.11
C ALA A 130 -39.21 -24.65 0.08
N LEU A 131 -38.73 -23.53 0.66
CA LEU A 131 -39.40 -22.22 0.71
C LEU A 131 -39.03 -21.31 -0.47
#